data_AF-A0A848TTD6-F1
#
_entry.id   AF-A0A848TTD6-F1
#
_cell.length_a   1.000
_cell.length_b   1.000
_cell.length_c   1.000
_cell.angle_alpha   90.00
_cell.angle_beta   90.00
_cell.angle_gamma   90.00
#
_symmetry.space_group_name_H-M   'P 1'
#
loop_
_entity.id
_entity.type
_entity.pdbx_description
1 polymer ?
#
loop_
_entity_poly.entity_id
_entity_poly.type
_entity_poly.pdbx_seq_one_letter_code
_entity_poly.pdbx_strand_id
1 'polypeptide(L)' 'EMPFVHQTGSPDARYAVLEQVEADWRIDLISVPYDARAMVRLAETRGADSWALSITTGWFA' A
#
# COMPACT_ATOMS: atom_id res chain seq x y z
N GLU A 1 -13.03 10.08 9.85
CA GLU A 1 -11.77 9.52 10.36
C GLU A 1 -11.59 8.12 9.78
N MET A 2 -10.39 7.77 9.30
CA MET A 2 -10.15 6.48 8.65
C MET A 2 -9.94 5.42 9.75
N PRO A 3 -10.68 4.29 9.76
CA PRO A 3 -10.68 3.35 10.89
C PRO A 3 -9.41 2.50 11.01
N PHE A 4 -8.36 2.83 10.28
CA PHE A 4 -7.10 2.08 10.24
C PHE A 4 -5.90 3.03 10.01
N VAL A 5 -4.76 2.65 10.57
CA VAL A 5 -3.48 3.32 10.35
C VAL A 5 -2.77 2.64 9.17
N HIS A 6 -2.43 3.41 8.15
CA HIS A 6 -1.63 2.93 7.02
C HIS A 6 -0.14 3.14 7.32
N GLN A 7 0.57 2.08 7.73
CA GLN A 7 1.99 2.14 8.10
C GLN A 7 2.94 1.88 6.93
N THR A 8 2.50 2.04 5.69
CA THR A 8 3.33 1.63 4.57
C THR A 8 4.49 2.59 4.35
N GLY A 9 4.27 3.90 4.39
CA GLY A 9 5.34 4.89 4.25
C GLY A 9 6.14 4.80 2.93
N SER A 10 5.66 3.98 1.98
CA SER A 10 6.07 3.95 0.59
C SER A 10 4.84 3.59 -0.27
N PRO A 11 4.82 4.02 -1.54
CA PRO A 11 3.71 3.75 -2.45
C PRO A 11 3.71 2.33 -3.03
N ASP A 12 4.71 1.50 -2.70
CA ASP A 12 4.84 0.13 -3.22
C ASP A 12 3.63 -0.75 -2.86
N ALA A 13 3.34 -1.71 -3.74
CA ALA A 13 2.38 -2.76 -3.42
C ALA A 13 2.97 -3.69 -2.36
N ARG A 14 2.16 -4.08 -1.37
CA ARG A 14 2.63 -4.92 -0.26
C ARG A 14 1.74 -6.11 -0.01
N TYR A 15 2.39 -7.23 0.29
CA TYR A 15 1.75 -8.46 0.71
C TYR A 15 2.70 -9.25 1.60
N ALA A 16 2.15 -10.26 2.28
CA ALA A 16 2.93 -11.21 3.04
C ALA A 16 2.75 -12.60 2.46
N VAL A 17 3.83 -13.38 2.43
CA VAL A 17 3.76 -14.83 2.22
C VAL A 17 3.94 -15.49 3.57
N LEU A 18 2.97 -16.30 3.95
CA LEU A 18 2.97 -17.06 5.19
C LEU A 18 3.17 -18.52 4.82
N GLU A 19 4.20 -19.14 5.38
CA GLU A 19 4.49 -20.54 5.20
C GLU A 19 4.56 -21.21 6.57
N GLN A 20 3.77 -22.27 6.76
CA GLN A 20 3.86 -23.08 7.96
C GLN A 20 4.95 -24.13 7.76
N VAL A 21 6.02 -24.05 8.56
CA VAL A 21 7.15 -24.98 8.52
C VAL A 21 7.20 -25.70 9.86
N GLU A 22 6.96 -27.01 9.85
CA GLU A 22 6.75 -27.82 11.06
C GLU A 22 5.62 -27.24 11.93
N ALA A 23 5.95 -26.76 13.14
CA ALA A 23 5.01 -26.14 14.07
C ALA A 23 5.07 -24.60 14.06
N ASP A 24 5.97 -24.00 13.28
CA ASP A 24 6.24 -22.57 13.26
C ASP A 24 5.71 -21.90 11.99
N TRP A 25 5.52 -20.58 12.08
CA TRP A 25 5.19 -19.73 10.94
C TRP A 25 6.42 -18.97 10.47
N ARG A 26 6.75 -19.12 9.19
CA ARG A 26 7.68 -18.25 8.47
C ARG A 26 6.87 -17.19 7.73
N ILE A 27 7.23 -15.92 7.92
CA ILE A 27 6.52 -14.78 7.35
C ILE A 27 7.51 -13.93 6.54
N ASP A 28 7.27 -13.82 5.25
CA ASP A 28 8.00 -12.92 4.37
C ASP A 28 7.12 -11.71 4.05
N LEU A 29 7.60 -10.51 4.40
CA LEU A 29 6.95 -9.25 4.05
C LEU A 29 7.57 -8.69 2.76
N ILE A 30 6.76 -8.53 1.73
CA ILE A 30 7.24 -8.26 0.38
C ILE A 30 6.75 -6.88 -0.09
N SER A 31 7.68 -6.09 -0.62
CA SER A 31 7.43 -4.78 -1.24
C SER A 31 7.72 -4.87 -2.73
N VAL A 32 6.77 -4.43 -3.56
CA VAL A 32 6.88 -4.46 -5.02
C VAL A 32 6.70 -3.06 -5.59
N PRO A 33 7.76 -2.46 -6.14
CA PRO A 33 7.66 -1.20 -6.86
C PRO A 33 6.77 -1.34 -8.09
N TYR A 34 5.92 -0.35 -8.36
CA TYR A 34 5.10 -0.30 -9.56
C TYR A 34 4.87 1.15 -10.02
N ASP A 35 4.42 1.32 -11.26
CA ASP A 35 4.03 2.63 -11.78
C ASP A 35 2.64 3.05 -11.28
N ALA A 36 2.62 3.89 -10.24
CA ALA A 36 1.39 4.37 -9.63
C ALA A 36 0.68 5.48 -10.44
N ARG A 37 1.29 6.04 -11.48
CA ARG A 37 0.79 7.26 -12.16
C ARG A 37 -0.62 7.10 -12.71
N ALA A 38 -0.99 5.92 -13.19
CA ALA A 38 -2.33 5.66 -13.70
C ALA A 38 -3.41 5.76 -12.59
N MET A 39 -3.10 5.26 -11.39
CA MET A 39 -4.03 5.27 -10.26
C MET A 39 -4.09 6.64 -9.59
N VAL A 40 -2.98 7.38 -9.55
CA VAL A 40 -2.98 8.78 -9.12
C VAL A 40 -3.93 9.61 -9.99
N ARG A 41 -3.78 9.55 -11.33
CA ARG A 41 -4.69 10.26 -12.25
C ARG A 41 -6.15 9.84 -12.05
N LEU A 42 -6.38 8.55 -11.81
CA LEU A 42 -7.72 8.04 -11.59
C LEU A 42 -8.34 8.63 -10.30
N ALA A 43 -7.56 8.75 -9.23
CA ALA A 43 -8.01 9.38 -7.99
C ALA A 43 -8.32 10.88 -8.20
N GLU A 44 -7.44 11.61 -8.89
CA GLU A 44 -7.63 13.03 -9.24
C GLU A 44 -8.91 13.24 -10.06
N THR A 45 -9.14 12.42 -11.09
CA THR A 45 -10.37 12.52 -11.93
C THR A 45 -11.67 12.26 -11.16
N ARG A 46 -11.58 11.64 -9.98
CA ARG A 46 -12.73 11.37 -9.09
C ARG A 46 -12.82 12.35 -7.92
N GLY A 47 -11.94 13.35 -7.85
CA GLY A 47 -11.87 14.30 -6.72
C GLY A 47 -11.45 13.64 -5.40
N ALA A 48 -10.68 12.54 -5.47
CA ALA A 48 -10.21 11.79 -4.31
C ALA A 48 -8.77 12.21 -3.94
N ASP A 49 -8.57 13.48 -3.60
CA ASP A 49 -7.23 14.08 -3.45
C ASP A 49 -6.38 13.42 -2.35
N SER A 50 -6.99 13.00 -1.24
CA SER A 50 -6.30 12.28 -0.17
C SER A 50 -5.75 10.93 -0.64
N TRP A 51 -6.44 10.27 -1.57
CA TRP A 51 -5.98 9.05 -2.22
C TRP A 51 -4.89 9.33 -3.24
N ALA A 52 -5.01 10.40 -4.03
CA ALA A 52 -3.95 10.78 -4.96
C ALA A 52 -2.62 11.03 -4.23
N LEU A 53 -2.67 11.71 -3.07
CA LEU A 53 -1.51 11.92 -2.20
C LEU A 53 -0.95 10.60 -1.67
N SER A 54 -1.79 9.74 -1.10
CA SER A 54 -1.32 8.50 -0.48
C SER A 54 -0.80 7.48 -1.47
N ILE A 55 -1.39 7.39 -2.66
CA ILE A 55 -0.89 6.55 -3.75
C ILE A 55 0.45 7.08 -4.27
N THR A 56 0.66 8.40 -4.27
CA THR A 56 1.92 9.00 -4.74
C THR A 56 3.05 8.85 -3.72
N THR A 57 2.73 8.98 -2.43
CA THR A 57 3.75 9.17 -1.38
C THR A 57 3.86 8.02 -0.39
N GLY A 58 2.84 7.15 -0.32
CA GLY A 58 2.68 6.16 0.75
C GLY A 58 2.07 6.72 2.04
N TRP A 59 1.71 8.01 2.10
CA TRP A 59 1.19 8.67 3.31
C TRP A 59 -0.18 9.29 3.08
N PHE A 60 -1.13 9.03 3.98
CA PHE A 60 -2.36 9.83 4.06
C PHE A 60 -2.07 11.10 4.87
N ALA A 61 -2.68 12.22 4.47
CA ALA A 61 -2.70 13.45 5.25
C ALA A 61 -3.82 13.42 6.32
#